data_AF-A0A950R0J3-F1
#
_entry.id   AF-A0A950R0J3-F1
#
_cell.length_a   1.000
_cell.length_b   1.000
_cell.length_c   1.000
_cell.angle_alpha   90.00
_cell.angle_beta   90.00
_cell.angle_gamma   90.00
#
_symmetry.space_group_name_H-M   'P 1'
#
loop_
_entity.id
_entity.type
_entity.pdbx_description
1 polymer ?
#
loop_
_entity_poly.entity_id
_entity_poly.type
_entity_poly.pdbx_seq_one_letter_code
_entity_poly.pdbx_strand_id
1 'polypeptide(L)'
;MAGHRKRHRTGNSLRFTGVYCDVRLISLLPLIVAASSNNPEAGTISVSGSVAILRVESPRPLDSAAVTVAETYHWVINAEDPPYACADDLKDISSSQFRQAYPGRKLLIPKGGALEVSYRVPPNGEPLNPEPVLRQIVSTYNSHFPFRYRVETQGDVYSFVPEVGRNSACKPVSIARLLDMRMSIPKTATDAQDMFTLLGRALSKTTGLHVSCGFGIFDNGLAQTPVVVEATGERARDVLLRMTKSIGYRMQWLERSDPTDGVWMINMQYLTREVERCGIPTREILRWPGVPQFRQVPEPPPRRPCPPER
;
A
#
# COMPACT_ATOMS: atom_id res chain seq x y z
N MET A 1 -67.23 -41.41 -62.20
CA MET A 1 -65.85 -41.74 -62.63
C MET A 1 -64.93 -41.27 -61.51
N ALA A 2 -64.61 -42.13 -60.53
CA ALA A 2 -63.47 -43.07 -60.52
C ALA A 2 -62.13 -42.30 -60.58
N GLY A 3 -61.18 -42.38 -59.65
CA GLY A 3 -60.98 -43.21 -58.45
C GLY A 3 -60.07 -42.48 -57.45
N HIS A 4 -60.14 -42.75 -56.14
CA HIS A 4 -59.63 -43.91 -55.43
C HIS A 4 -58.11 -43.92 -55.22
N ARG A 5 -57.64 -43.47 -54.04
CA ARG A 5 -56.61 -44.19 -53.27
C ARG A 5 -56.55 -43.75 -51.80
N LYS A 6 -57.01 -44.64 -50.92
CA LYS A 6 -56.63 -44.70 -49.49
C LYS A 6 -55.23 -45.30 -49.36
N ARG A 7 -54.43 -44.83 -48.40
CA ARG A 7 -53.53 -45.67 -47.59
C ARG A 7 -53.48 -45.20 -46.15
N HIS A 8 -53.77 -46.15 -45.26
CA HIS A 8 -53.41 -46.16 -43.84
C HIS A 8 -51.91 -46.45 -43.68
N ARG A 9 -51.27 -45.95 -42.60
CA ARG A 9 -50.66 -46.79 -41.54
C ARG A 9 -49.95 -45.95 -40.45
N THR A 10 -50.15 -46.41 -39.21
CA THR A 10 -49.23 -46.44 -38.04
C THR A 10 -48.63 -45.10 -37.59
N GLY A 11 -48.94 -44.56 -36.41
CA GLY A 11 -48.93 -45.25 -35.12
C GLY A 11 -47.50 -45.29 -34.57
N ASN A 12 -47.13 -44.28 -33.79
CA ASN A 12 -46.10 -44.41 -32.76
C ASN A 12 -46.31 -43.34 -31.68
N SER A 13 -46.81 -43.80 -30.54
CA SER A 13 -46.78 -43.08 -29.27
C SER A 13 -45.34 -43.10 -28.74
N LEU A 14 -44.69 -41.94 -28.66
CA LEU A 14 -43.51 -41.78 -27.82
C LEU A 14 -43.94 -41.15 -26.50
N ARG A 15 -44.01 -42.02 -25.49
CA ARG A 15 -44.09 -41.65 -24.08
C ARG A 15 -42.79 -40.92 -23.73
N PHE A 16 -42.87 -39.63 -23.40
CA PHE A 16 -41.81 -38.95 -22.66
C PHE A 16 -41.97 -39.32 -21.18
N THR A 17 -41.35 -40.43 -20.80
CA THR A 17 -41.05 -40.73 -19.41
C THR A 17 -39.94 -39.81 -18.91
N GLY A 18 -40.10 -39.35 -17.67
CA GLY A 18 -39.33 -38.28 -17.05
C GLY A 18 -37.82 -38.34 -17.25
N VAL A 19 -37.28 -37.19 -17.66
CA VAL A 19 -35.87 -36.86 -17.45
C VAL A 19 -35.81 -36.17 -16.09
N TYR A 20 -35.18 -36.86 -15.15
CA TYR A 20 -34.78 -36.33 -13.86
C TYR A 20 -33.98 -35.03 -14.09
N CYS A 21 -34.53 -33.92 -13.60
CA CYS A 21 -33.80 -32.66 -13.51
C CYS A 21 -32.84 -32.79 -12.32
N ASP A 22 -31.69 -33.40 -12.57
CA ASP A 22 -30.61 -33.57 -11.59
C ASP A 22 -29.94 -32.19 -11.41
N VAL A 23 -30.56 -31.34 -10.59
CA VAL A 23 -30.01 -30.06 -10.16
C VAL A 23 -28.83 -30.38 -9.25
N ARG A 24 -27.65 -30.57 -9.85
CA ARG A 24 -26.39 -30.62 -9.11
C ARG A 24 -26.21 -29.30 -8.39
N LEU A 25 -26.39 -29.36 -7.07
CA LEU A 25 -26.04 -28.31 -6.12
C LEU A 25 -24.53 -28.06 -6.25
N ILE A 26 -24.14 -27.10 -7.08
CA ILE A 26 -22.75 -26.62 -7.15
C ILE A 26 -22.53 -25.85 -5.85
N SER A 27 -21.96 -26.52 -4.84
CA SER A 27 -21.47 -25.88 -3.63
C SER A 27 -20.44 -24.83 -4.02
N LEU A 28 -20.87 -23.56 -4.03
CA LEU A 28 -20.01 -22.38 -4.06
C LEU A 28 -19.22 -22.33 -2.74
N LEU A 29 -18.10 -23.06 -2.69
CA LEU A 29 -17.12 -22.87 -1.64
C LEU A 29 -16.58 -21.44 -1.74
N PRO A 30 -16.68 -20.60 -0.69
CA PRO A 30 -16.07 -19.29 -0.70
C PRO A 30 -14.56 -19.47 -0.87
N LEU A 31 -14.00 -18.90 -1.95
CA LEU A 31 -12.57 -18.86 -2.17
C LEU A 31 -11.97 -17.90 -1.13
N ILE A 32 -11.48 -18.43 -0.01
CA ILE A 32 -10.75 -17.64 0.98
C ILE A 32 -9.32 -17.48 0.44
N VAL A 33 -9.06 -16.40 -0.29
CA VAL A 33 -7.69 -16.00 -0.64
C VAL A 33 -7.08 -15.36 0.61
N ALA A 34 -6.43 -16.17 1.45
CA ALA A 34 -5.64 -15.67 2.56
C ALA A 34 -4.21 -15.39 2.08
N ALA A 35 -3.99 -14.23 1.46
CA ALA A 35 -2.63 -13.72 1.27
C ALA A 35 -2.08 -13.32 2.65
N SER A 36 -1.21 -14.16 3.21
CA SER A 36 -0.50 -13.81 4.46
C SER A 36 0.69 -12.94 4.08
N SER A 37 0.51 -11.62 4.10
CA SER A 37 1.66 -10.70 4.07
C SER A 37 2.46 -10.92 5.35
N ASN A 38 3.75 -11.24 5.25
CA ASN A 38 4.66 -11.28 6.41
C ASN A 38 4.94 -9.89 6.99
N ASN A 39 4.25 -8.85 6.51
CA ASN A 39 4.32 -7.51 7.04
C ASN A 39 3.47 -7.43 8.32
N PRO A 40 4.09 -7.34 9.52
CA PRO A 40 3.35 -7.31 10.78
C PRO A 40 2.50 -6.04 10.94
N GLU A 41 2.72 -5.03 10.09
CA GLU A 41 1.94 -3.79 10.08
C GLU A 41 0.71 -3.88 9.16
N ALA A 42 0.62 -4.86 8.27
CA ALA A 42 -0.51 -5.02 7.36
C ALA A 42 -1.72 -5.65 8.09
N GLY A 43 -2.91 -5.11 7.82
CA GLY A 43 -4.18 -5.77 8.12
C GLY A 43 -4.58 -6.78 7.05
N THR A 44 -5.88 -7.06 6.99
CA THR A 44 -6.45 -8.09 6.11
C THR A 44 -7.62 -7.52 5.29
N ILE A 45 -7.77 -8.00 4.06
CA ILE A 45 -8.96 -7.81 3.25
C ILE A 45 -9.61 -9.17 3.01
N SER A 46 -10.90 -9.27 3.32
CA SER A 46 -11.71 -10.46 3.05
C SER A 46 -12.85 -10.11 2.11
N VAL A 47 -13.09 -10.94 1.10
CA VAL A 47 -14.15 -10.71 0.09
C VAL A 47 -15.25 -11.75 0.24
N SER A 48 -16.51 -11.30 0.30
CA SER A 48 -17.70 -12.14 0.33
C SER A 48 -18.75 -11.57 -0.63
N GLY A 49 -18.93 -12.23 -1.77
CA GLY A 49 -19.82 -11.76 -2.83
C GLY A 49 -19.38 -10.40 -3.39
N SER A 50 -20.25 -9.39 -3.29
CA SER A 50 -20.00 -8.02 -3.77
C SER A 50 -19.49 -7.07 -2.69
N VAL A 51 -19.00 -7.60 -1.57
CA VAL A 51 -18.53 -6.82 -0.42
C VAL A 51 -17.14 -7.29 -0.03
N ALA A 52 -16.22 -6.35 0.10
CA ALA A 52 -14.92 -6.54 0.72
C ALA A 52 -14.90 -5.86 2.10
N ILE A 53 -14.21 -6.48 3.05
CA ILE A 53 -14.03 -5.96 4.40
C ILE A 53 -12.53 -5.86 4.69
N LEU A 54 -12.05 -4.64 4.85
CA LEU A 54 -10.72 -4.31 5.37
C LEU A 54 -10.77 -4.30 6.89
N ARG A 55 -9.85 -5.02 7.54
CA ARG A 55 -9.66 -5.02 9.00
C ARG A 55 -8.20 -4.74 9.33
N VAL A 56 -7.97 -3.73 10.16
CA VAL A 56 -6.65 -3.39 10.70
C VAL A 56 -6.75 -3.24 12.22
N GLU A 57 -5.72 -3.66 12.95
CA GLU A 57 -5.53 -3.40 14.38
C GLU A 57 -4.10 -2.92 14.54
N SER A 58 -3.91 -1.61 14.75
CA SER A 58 -2.58 -1.01 14.65
C SER A 58 -2.49 0.28 15.48
N PRO A 59 -1.29 0.62 16.00
CA PRO A 59 -0.99 1.96 16.50
C PRO A 59 -1.33 3.06 15.50
N ARG A 60 -1.19 2.78 14.19
CA ARG A 60 -1.47 3.70 13.07
C ARG A 60 -2.42 3.04 12.07
N PRO A 61 -3.75 3.08 12.30
CA PRO A 61 -4.70 2.35 11.46
C PRO A 61 -4.70 2.78 9.98
N LEU A 62 -4.48 4.07 9.67
CA LEU A 62 -4.41 4.54 8.28
C LEU A 62 -3.12 4.14 7.57
N ASP A 63 -1.97 4.09 8.26
CA ASP A 63 -0.73 3.51 7.70
C ASP A 63 -0.97 2.04 7.33
N SER A 64 -1.48 1.25 8.27
CA SER A 64 -1.76 -0.17 8.06
C SER A 64 -2.78 -0.38 6.94
N ALA A 65 -3.81 0.47 6.86
CA ALA A 65 -4.78 0.44 5.77
C ALA A 65 -4.14 0.78 4.42
N ALA A 66 -3.29 1.80 4.35
CA ALA A 66 -2.57 2.17 3.13
C ALA A 66 -1.72 1.01 2.63
N VAL A 67 -0.91 0.41 3.51
CA VAL A 67 -0.09 -0.76 3.23
C VAL A 67 -0.95 -1.93 2.72
N THR A 68 -2.00 -2.32 3.45
CA THR A 68 -2.84 -3.47 3.07
C THR A 68 -3.51 -3.28 1.72
N VAL A 69 -4.07 -2.10 1.46
CA VAL A 69 -4.77 -1.82 0.20
C VAL A 69 -3.76 -1.73 -0.95
N ALA A 70 -2.59 -1.13 -0.71
CA ALA A 70 -1.53 -1.03 -1.71
C ALA A 70 -0.96 -2.40 -2.08
N GLU A 71 -0.73 -3.28 -1.10
CA GLU A 71 -0.28 -4.66 -1.33
C GLU A 71 -1.34 -5.51 -2.04
N THR A 72 -2.63 -5.29 -1.72
CA THR A 72 -3.73 -6.09 -2.27
C THR A 72 -4.13 -5.67 -3.69
N TYR A 73 -4.21 -4.37 -3.96
CA TYR A 73 -4.70 -3.85 -5.24
C TYR A 73 -3.63 -3.16 -6.08
N HIS A 74 -2.37 -3.18 -5.63
CA HIS A 74 -1.27 -2.54 -6.32
C HIS A 74 -1.52 -1.05 -6.61
N TRP A 75 -2.11 -0.33 -5.66
CA TRP A 75 -2.30 1.13 -5.74
C TRP A 75 -1.20 1.86 -4.98
N VAL A 76 -0.79 3.04 -5.47
CA VAL A 76 0.19 3.87 -4.74
C VAL A 76 -0.55 4.70 -3.70
N ILE A 77 -0.48 4.27 -2.44
CA ILE A 77 -1.18 4.90 -1.33
C ILE A 77 -0.17 5.28 -0.25
N ASN A 78 -0.05 6.57 0.01
CA ASN A 78 0.80 7.10 1.06
C ASN A 78 -0.03 7.39 2.31
N ALA A 79 0.62 7.42 3.47
CA ALA A 79 -0.01 7.82 4.73
C ALA A 79 0.93 8.76 5.50
N GLU A 80 0.31 9.68 6.23
CA GLU A 80 1.00 10.73 6.99
C GLU A 80 0.45 10.81 8.41
N ASP A 81 1.35 10.96 9.37
CA ASP A 81 0.98 11.14 10.76
C ASP A 81 0.60 12.60 11.07
N PRO A 82 -0.32 12.83 12.01
CA PRO A 82 -0.45 14.12 12.65
C PRO A 82 0.64 14.27 13.73
N PRO A 83 0.94 15.50 14.17
CA PRO A 83 1.75 15.68 15.37
C PRO A 83 0.99 15.13 16.60
N TYR A 84 1.65 14.25 17.37
CA TYR A 84 1.09 13.68 18.60
C TYR A 84 1.40 14.54 19.83
N ALA A 85 0.74 15.70 19.96
CA ALA A 85 0.97 16.60 21.09
C ALA A 85 0.13 16.26 22.35
N CYS A 86 -1.01 15.60 22.19
CA CYS A 86 -1.88 15.20 23.29
C CYS A 86 -1.41 13.86 23.90
N ALA A 87 -1.18 13.84 25.22
CA ALA A 87 -0.73 12.63 25.91
C ALA A 87 -1.75 11.47 25.85
N ASP A 88 -3.05 11.77 25.72
CA ASP A 88 -4.10 10.74 25.62
C ASP A 88 -4.09 9.99 24.28
N ASP A 89 -3.39 10.52 23.26
CA ASP A 89 -3.17 9.84 21.97
C ASP A 89 -2.04 8.81 22.05
N LEU A 90 -1.31 8.74 23.16
CA LEU A 90 -0.09 7.97 23.28
C LEU A 90 -0.23 6.83 24.29
N LYS A 91 0.53 5.77 24.06
CA LYS A 91 0.66 4.62 24.95
C LYS A 91 2.13 4.42 25.30
N ASP A 92 2.42 4.34 26.59
CA ASP A 92 3.73 3.93 27.09
C ASP A 92 3.85 2.41 26.99
N ILE A 93 4.79 1.94 26.16
CA ILE A 93 5.10 0.53 25.96
C ILE A 93 6.47 0.15 26.53
N SER A 94 7.07 0.99 27.38
CA SER A 94 8.36 0.68 28.01
C SER A 94 8.27 -0.60 28.85
N SER A 95 9.06 -1.60 28.45
CA SER A 95 9.31 -2.80 29.25
C SER A 95 10.10 -2.49 30.52
N SER A 96 10.14 -3.42 31.47
CA SER A 96 10.98 -3.29 32.66
C SER A 96 12.46 -3.17 32.29
N GLN A 97 12.93 -3.94 31.31
CA GLN A 97 14.30 -3.89 30.81
C GLN A 97 14.62 -2.52 30.20
N PHE A 98 13.69 -1.95 29.42
CA PHE A 98 13.87 -0.62 28.85
C PHE A 98 13.98 0.45 29.94
N ARG A 99 13.10 0.39 30.96
CA ARG A 99 13.13 1.35 32.08
C ARG A 99 14.41 1.25 32.91
N GLN A 100 14.96 0.05 33.05
CA GLN A 100 16.24 -0.15 33.73
C GLN A 100 17.42 0.39 32.92
N ALA A 101 17.45 0.15 31.60
CA ALA A 101 18.52 0.61 30.71
C ALA A 101 18.46 2.12 30.46
N TYR A 102 17.27 2.72 30.49
CA TYR A 102 17.03 4.13 30.20
C TYR A 102 16.15 4.79 31.28
N PRO A 103 16.66 4.98 32.51
CA PRO A 103 15.90 5.57 33.61
C PRO A 103 15.30 6.94 33.23
N GLY A 104 14.01 7.12 33.50
CA GLY A 104 13.28 8.35 33.21
C GLY A 104 12.79 8.50 31.76
N ARG A 105 13.19 7.62 30.83
CA ARG A 105 12.69 7.62 29.46
C ARG A 105 11.47 6.72 29.30
N LYS A 106 10.55 7.14 28.42
CA LYS A 106 9.38 6.34 28.01
C LYS A 106 9.52 5.99 26.53
N LEU A 107 9.11 4.78 26.16
CA LEU A 107 8.92 4.38 24.78
C LEU A 107 7.43 4.57 24.47
N LEU A 108 7.12 5.60 23.70
CA LEU A 108 5.76 6.01 23.39
C LEU A 108 5.41 5.57 21.98
N ILE A 109 4.18 5.10 21.79
CA ILE A 109 3.59 4.87 20.47
C ILE A 109 2.21 5.50 20.41
N PRO A 110 1.70 5.83 19.21
CA PRO A 110 0.29 6.16 19.05
C PRO A 110 -0.60 5.04 19.59
N LYS A 111 -1.69 5.41 20.26
CA LYS A 111 -2.61 4.46 20.89
C LYS A 111 -3.34 3.61 19.84
N GLY A 112 -3.63 4.20 18.68
CA GLY A 112 -4.26 3.51 17.55
C GLY A 112 -5.57 2.81 17.90
N GLY A 113 -5.83 1.69 17.22
CA GLY A 113 -6.94 0.78 17.50
C GLY A 113 -7.43 0.02 16.27
N ALA A 114 -8.59 -0.62 16.43
CA ALA A 114 -9.29 -1.32 15.36
C ALA A 114 -9.91 -0.35 14.34
N LEU A 115 -9.72 -0.62 13.05
CA LEU A 115 -10.48 -0.01 11.97
C LEU A 115 -11.01 -1.12 11.07
N GLU A 116 -12.32 -1.16 10.92
CA GLU A 116 -13.03 -2.08 10.03
C GLU A 116 -13.82 -1.27 8.99
N VAL A 117 -13.58 -1.54 7.70
CA VAL A 117 -14.19 -0.81 6.59
C VAL A 117 -14.79 -1.81 5.62
N SER A 118 -16.10 -1.68 5.37
CA SER A 118 -16.79 -2.45 4.34
C SER A 118 -16.99 -1.59 3.09
N TYR A 119 -16.69 -2.14 1.92
CA TYR A 119 -16.91 -1.46 0.64
C TYR A 119 -17.34 -2.45 -0.45
N ARG A 120 -17.96 -1.91 -1.51
CA ARG A 120 -18.45 -2.71 -2.64
C ARG A 120 -17.29 -3.10 -3.55
N VAL A 121 -17.32 -4.33 -4.03
CA VAL A 121 -16.42 -4.83 -5.06
C VAL A 121 -17.21 -5.49 -6.19
N PRO A 122 -16.72 -5.42 -7.44
CA PRO A 122 -17.28 -6.18 -8.55
C PRO A 122 -17.05 -7.70 -8.36
N PRO A 123 -17.67 -8.56 -9.19
CA PRO A 123 -17.61 -10.02 -9.03
C PRO A 123 -16.21 -10.63 -9.05
N ASN A 124 -15.23 -9.95 -9.66
CA ASN A 124 -13.81 -10.36 -9.64
C ASN A 124 -13.09 -10.02 -8.32
N GLY A 125 -13.77 -9.36 -7.37
CA GLY A 125 -13.23 -9.06 -6.04
C GLY A 125 -12.35 -7.81 -5.96
N GLU A 126 -12.08 -7.13 -7.08
CA GLU A 126 -11.16 -6.00 -7.15
C GLU A 126 -11.88 -4.71 -7.55
N PRO A 127 -11.87 -3.66 -6.72
CA PRO A 127 -12.44 -2.37 -7.10
C PRO A 127 -11.78 -1.79 -8.36
N LEU A 128 -12.59 -1.32 -9.32
CA LEU A 128 -12.08 -0.69 -10.55
C LEU A 128 -11.51 0.73 -10.32
N ASN A 129 -12.02 1.43 -9.29
CA ASN A 129 -11.61 2.79 -8.97
C ASN A 129 -11.14 2.85 -7.51
N PRO A 130 -9.89 3.29 -7.23
CA PRO A 130 -9.39 3.45 -5.87
C PRO A 130 -10.17 4.47 -5.06
N GLU A 131 -10.58 5.58 -5.68
CA GLU A 131 -11.03 6.77 -4.96
C GLU A 131 -12.23 6.54 -4.04
N PRO A 132 -13.33 5.86 -4.45
CA PRO A 132 -14.45 5.57 -3.55
C PRO A 132 -14.05 4.71 -2.35
N VAL A 133 -13.15 3.74 -2.55
CA VAL A 133 -12.67 2.86 -1.47
C VAL A 133 -11.84 3.67 -0.48
N LEU A 134 -10.89 4.47 -0.96
CA LEU A 134 -10.02 5.28 -0.13
C LEU A 134 -10.81 6.36 0.64
N ARG A 135 -11.81 6.99 0.01
CA ARG A 135 -12.71 7.93 0.68
C ARG A 135 -13.54 7.25 1.77
N GLN A 136 -14.01 6.02 1.52
CA GLN A 136 -14.74 5.25 2.53
C GLN A 136 -13.85 4.91 3.72
N ILE A 137 -12.60 4.51 3.49
CA ILE A 137 -11.61 4.25 4.55
C ILE A 137 -11.41 5.50 5.42
N VAL A 138 -11.12 6.64 4.81
CA VAL A 138 -10.91 7.91 5.52
C VAL A 138 -12.18 8.35 6.25
N SER A 139 -13.35 8.22 5.63
CA SER A 139 -14.63 8.56 6.26
C SER A 139 -14.88 7.73 7.51
N THR A 140 -14.68 6.41 7.44
CA THR A 140 -14.84 5.51 8.60
C THR A 140 -13.80 5.81 9.67
N TYR A 141 -12.53 6.05 9.31
CA TYR A 141 -11.52 6.45 10.28
C TYR A 141 -11.93 7.73 11.02
N ASN A 142 -12.33 8.76 10.28
CA ASN A 142 -12.75 10.03 10.84
C ASN A 142 -13.96 9.88 11.80
N SER A 143 -14.85 8.89 11.63
CA SER A 143 -15.96 8.70 12.57
C SER A 143 -15.56 8.06 13.91
N HIS A 144 -14.40 7.41 13.99
CA HIS A 144 -13.98 6.65 15.17
C HIS A 144 -12.76 7.23 15.91
N PHE A 145 -11.92 8.01 15.23
CA PHE A 145 -10.66 8.50 15.76
C PHE A 145 -10.69 10.04 15.98
N PRO A 146 -9.86 10.57 16.89
CA PRO A 146 -9.86 12.00 17.22
C PRO A 146 -9.24 12.89 16.13
N PHE A 147 -8.50 12.30 15.20
CA PHE A 147 -7.86 12.99 14.07
C PHE A 147 -8.81 13.10 12.87
N ARG A 148 -8.57 14.08 12.00
CA ARG A 148 -9.29 14.21 10.73
C ARG A 148 -8.34 14.16 9.56
N TYR A 149 -8.71 13.37 8.58
CA TYR A 149 -7.96 13.13 7.36
C TYR A 149 -8.80 13.42 6.13
N ARG A 150 -8.11 13.68 5.02
CA ARG A 150 -8.67 13.64 3.67
C ARG A 150 -7.86 12.70 2.78
N VAL A 151 -8.47 12.29 1.68
CA VAL A 151 -7.74 11.70 0.56
C VAL A 151 -7.26 12.84 -0.33
N GLU A 152 -5.95 12.88 -0.59
CA GLU A 152 -5.35 13.71 -1.63
C GLU A 152 -5.00 12.83 -2.83
N THR A 153 -5.29 13.33 -4.04
CA THR A 153 -5.04 12.62 -5.29
C THR A 153 -4.13 13.45 -6.17
N GLN A 154 -3.05 12.84 -6.65
CA GLN A 154 -2.13 13.43 -7.61
C GLN A 154 -1.83 12.43 -8.74
N GLY A 155 -2.67 12.46 -9.78
CA GLY A 155 -2.64 11.44 -10.84
C GLY A 155 -3.11 10.09 -10.31
N ASP A 156 -2.29 9.07 -10.43
CA ASP A 156 -2.51 7.70 -9.95
C ASP A 156 -1.99 7.45 -8.52
N VAL A 157 -1.49 8.51 -7.86
CA VAL A 157 -0.99 8.47 -6.49
C VAL A 157 -2.00 9.07 -5.53
N TYR A 158 -2.25 8.35 -4.44
CA TYR A 158 -3.17 8.74 -3.37
C TYR A 158 -2.41 8.93 -2.07
N SER A 159 -2.87 9.85 -1.23
CA SER A 159 -2.31 10.07 0.10
C SER A 159 -3.41 10.27 1.14
N PHE A 160 -3.33 9.58 2.27
CA PHE A 160 -4.07 9.92 3.47
C PHE A 160 -3.35 11.07 4.17
N VAL A 161 -3.95 12.26 4.13
CA VAL A 161 -3.31 13.48 4.59
C VAL A 161 -4.07 14.03 5.80
N PRO A 162 -3.41 14.27 6.94
CA PRO A 162 -4.06 14.78 8.14
C PRO A 162 -4.37 16.28 8.01
N GLU A 163 -5.52 16.69 8.54
CA GLU A 163 -6.02 18.08 8.51
C GLU A 163 -6.25 18.62 9.92
N VAL A 164 -6.76 17.77 10.82
CA VAL A 164 -7.01 18.13 12.23
C VAL A 164 -6.28 17.13 13.13
N GLY A 165 -5.46 17.67 14.02
CA GLY A 165 -4.79 16.97 15.09
C GLY A 165 -5.31 17.39 16.47
N ARG A 166 -4.58 17.01 17.53
CA ARG A 166 -4.85 17.47 18.90
C ARG A 166 -3.62 18.16 19.48
N ASN A 167 -3.83 19.30 20.14
CA ASN A 167 -2.76 20.02 20.85
C ASN A 167 -2.46 19.38 22.22
N SER A 168 -1.53 19.96 22.99
CA SER A 168 -1.16 19.46 24.33
C SER A 168 -2.29 19.48 25.37
N ALA A 169 -3.34 20.29 25.14
CA ALA A 169 -4.56 20.28 25.93
C ALA A 169 -5.63 19.30 25.39
N CYS A 170 -5.24 18.42 24.46
CA CYS A 170 -6.10 17.43 23.82
C CYS A 170 -7.33 18.02 23.11
N LYS A 171 -7.21 19.28 22.66
CA LYS A 171 -8.24 19.95 21.86
C LYS A 171 -7.95 19.84 20.37
N PRO A 172 -8.99 19.69 19.53
CA PRO A 172 -8.82 19.61 18.08
C PRO A 172 -8.24 20.93 17.55
N VAL A 173 -7.23 20.83 16.69
CA VAL A 173 -6.56 21.98 16.06
C VAL A 173 -6.23 21.66 14.61
N SER A 174 -6.28 22.67 13.74
CA SER A 174 -5.70 22.56 12.41
C SER A 174 -4.19 22.36 12.54
N ILE A 175 -3.62 21.45 11.76
CA ILE A 175 -2.19 21.16 11.80
C ILE A 175 -1.48 21.66 10.55
N ALA A 176 -0.20 21.98 10.70
CA ALA A 176 0.68 22.20 9.57
C ALA A 176 1.27 20.85 9.13
N ARG A 177 1.07 20.48 7.87
CA ARG A 177 1.47 19.19 7.32
C ARG A 177 2.93 19.23 6.90
N LEU A 178 3.73 18.25 7.32
CA LEU A 178 5.16 18.23 7.06
C LEU A 178 5.48 18.31 5.55
N LEU A 179 4.78 17.51 4.74
CA LEU A 179 5.05 17.41 3.30
C LEU A 179 4.45 18.55 2.47
N ASP A 180 3.66 19.44 3.07
CA ASP A 180 3.17 20.64 2.39
C ASP A 180 4.10 21.84 2.56
N MET A 181 5.14 21.70 3.38
CA MET A 181 6.14 22.73 3.60
C MET A 181 6.90 23.01 2.31
N ARG A 182 7.07 24.30 2.01
CA ARG A 182 7.82 24.75 0.84
C ARG A 182 9.30 24.75 1.16
N MET A 183 10.09 24.04 0.36
CA MET A 183 11.52 23.92 0.53
C MET A 183 12.26 24.21 -0.77
N SER A 184 13.57 24.43 -0.63
CA SER A 184 14.47 24.59 -1.78
C SER A 184 15.64 23.62 -1.65
N ILE A 185 15.95 22.95 -2.75
CA ILE A 185 17.09 22.03 -2.89
C ILE A 185 17.86 22.51 -4.12
N PRO A 186 19.15 22.89 -3.99
CA PRO A 186 19.94 23.26 -5.15
C PRO A 186 20.03 22.07 -6.10
N LYS A 187 20.14 22.34 -7.40
CA LYS A 187 20.28 21.29 -8.41
C LYS A 187 21.46 20.38 -8.06
N THR A 188 21.14 19.14 -7.73
CA THR A 188 22.12 18.15 -7.26
C THR A 188 21.90 16.85 -8.01
N ALA A 189 22.98 16.32 -8.59
CA ALA A 189 23.04 14.97 -9.13
C ALA A 189 23.71 14.06 -8.10
N THR A 190 22.99 13.06 -7.61
CA THR A 190 23.47 12.12 -6.60
C THR A 190 22.64 10.83 -6.65
N ASP A 191 22.86 9.89 -5.75
CA ASP A 191 22.01 8.70 -5.62
C ASP A 191 20.71 8.98 -4.83
N ALA A 192 19.76 8.05 -4.91
CA ALA A 192 18.45 8.22 -4.30
C ALA A 192 18.55 8.37 -2.77
N GLN A 193 19.44 7.63 -2.10
CA GLN A 193 19.61 7.70 -0.65
C GLN A 193 20.13 9.06 -0.19
N ASP A 194 21.15 9.58 -0.86
CA ASP A 194 21.70 10.90 -0.60
C ASP A 194 20.66 11.99 -0.88
N MET A 195 19.86 11.82 -1.94
CA MET A 195 18.79 12.77 -2.25
C MET A 195 17.68 12.76 -1.18
N PHE A 196 17.27 11.60 -0.66
CA PHE A 196 16.34 11.53 0.48
C PHE A 196 16.93 12.22 1.71
N THR A 197 18.23 12.03 1.96
CA THR A 197 18.94 12.71 3.05
C THR A 197 18.93 14.24 2.88
N LEU A 198 19.12 14.74 1.65
CA LEU A 198 19.01 16.16 1.33
C LEU A 198 17.59 16.70 1.54
N LEU A 199 16.56 15.93 1.17
CA LEU A 199 15.17 16.28 1.40
C LEU A 199 14.86 16.41 2.90
N GLY A 200 15.28 15.43 3.72
CA GLY A 200 15.12 15.47 5.18
C GLY A 200 15.81 16.68 5.82
N ARG A 201 17.03 17.02 5.36
CA ARG A 201 17.75 18.22 5.81
C ARG A 201 17.03 19.51 5.41
N ALA A 202 16.53 19.59 4.18
CA ALA A 202 15.81 20.77 3.69
C ALA A 202 14.50 20.99 4.47
N LEU A 203 13.75 19.92 4.75
CA LEU A 203 12.58 19.96 5.61
C LEU A 203 12.95 20.37 7.04
N SER A 204 13.95 19.73 7.64
CA SER A 204 14.40 20.06 9.00
C SER A 204 14.79 21.53 9.15
N LYS A 205 15.51 22.08 8.16
CA LYS A 205 15.87 23.50 8.13
C LYS A 205 14.64 24.42 8.03
N THR A 206 13.62 24.02 7.28
CA THR A 206 12.42 24.82 7.02
C THR A 206 11.46 24.81 8.21
N THR A 207 11.33 23.67 8.89
CA THR A 207 10.33 23.48 9.94
C THR A 207 10.89 23.61 11.35
N GLY A 208 12.22 23.50 11.52
CA GLY A 208 12.86 23.36 12.83
C GLY A 208 12.66 21.98 13.48
N LEU A 209 12.00 21.04 12.79
CA LEU A 209 11.79 19.67 13.26
C LEU A 209 13.00 18.80 12.90
N HIS A 210 13.19 17.69 13.62
CA HIS A 210 14.14 16.66 13.22
C HIS A 210 13.45 15.73 12.22
N VAL A 211 13.83 15.82 10.94
CA VAL A 211 13.25 15.03 9.86
C VAL A 211 14.31 14.11 9.27
N SER A 212 14.02 12.81 9.30
CA SER A 212 14.79 11.74 8.68
C SER A 212 14.01 11.17 7.49
N CYS A 213 14.70 10.86 6.40
CA CYS A 213 14.10 10.25 5.22
C CYS A 213 14.98 9.07 4.80
N GLY A 214 14.37 7.94 4.50
CA GLY A 214 15.13 6.76 4.10
C GLY A 214 14.25 5.60 3.64
N PHE A 215 14.91 4.52 3.25
CA PHE A 215 14.25 3.27 2.90
C PHE A 215 14.14 2.36 4.13
N GLY A 216 12.97 1.75 4.33
CA GLY A 216 12.77 0.80 5.44
C GLY A 216 13.57 -0.50 5.29
N ILE A 217 13.99 -0.85 4.06
CA ILE A 217 14.79 -2.04 3.75
C ILE A 217 15.88 -1.63 2.76
N PHE A 218 17.13 -1.98 3.07
CA PHE A 218 18.30 -1.71 2.22
C PHE A 218 18.29 -2.58 0.96
N ASP A 219 17.50 -2.19 -0.04
CA ASP A 219 17.80 -2.61 -1.41
C ASP A 219 18.89 -1.69 -1.96
N ASN A 220 20.13 -2.20 -1.97
CA ASN A 220 21.30 -1.46 -2.44
C ASN A 220 21.08 -0.90 -3.86
N GLY A 221 20.32 -1.58 -4.73
CA GLY A 221 20.08 -1.13 -6.10
C GLY A 221 19.22 0.13 -6.14
N LEU A 222 18.19 0.21 -5.29
CA LEU A 222 17.32 1.38 -5.19
C LEU A 222 18.06 2.57 -4.60
N ALA A 223 18.77 2.34 -3.49
CA ALA A 223 19.53 3.38 -2.80
C ALA A 223 20.56 4.04 -3.72
N GLN A 224 21.20 3.27 -4.60
CA GLN A 224 22.23 3.72 -5.53
C GLN A 224 21.69 4.26 -6.87
N THR A 225 20.37 4.30 -7.07
CA THR A 225 19.79 4.78 -8.34
C THR A 225 20.12 6.27 -8.53
N PRO A 226 20.76 6.66 -9.64
CA PRO A 226 21.12 8.06 -9.88
C PRO A 226 19.86 8.90 -10.11
N VAL A 227 19.79 10.05 -9.43
CA VAL A 227 18.70 11.01 -9.54
C VAL A 227 19.25 12.43 -9.67
N VAL A 228 18.48 13.27 -10.36
CA VAL A 228 18.75 14.72 -10.43
C VAL A 228 17.49 15.44 -9.98
N VAL A 229 17.59 16.19 -8.89
CA VAL A 229 16.48 16.97 -8.34
C VAL A 229 16.95 18.40 -8.12
N GLU A 230 16.07 19.32 -8.44
CA GLU A 230 16.16 20.74 -8.10
C GLU A 230 14.79 21.18 -7.61
N ALA A 231 14.76 21.99 -6.56
CA ALA A 231 13.52 22.54 -6.01
C ALA A 231 13.72 23.98 -5.58
N THR A 232 12.78 24.87 -5.93
CA THR A 232 12.81 26.28 -5.50
C THR A 232 11.45 26.70 -4.95
N GLY A 233 11.31 26.67 -3.62
CA GLY A 233 10.06 27.01 -2.95
C GLY A 233 8.90 26.04 -3.26
N GLU A 234 9.21 24.80 -3.63
CA GLU A 234 8.23 23.76 -3.97
C GLU A 234 7.77 23.02 -2.72
N ARG A 235 6.55 22.48 -2.70
CA ARG A 235 6.08 21.63 -1.60
C ARG A 235 6.92 20.36 -1.57
N ALA A 236 7.30 19.93 -0.37
CA ALA A 236 8.12 18.73 -0.22
C ALA A 236 7.46 17.47 -0.82
N ARG A 237 6.13 17.37 -0.75
CA ARG A 237 5.32 16.32 -1.40
C ARG A 237 5.54 16.25 -2.91
N ASP A 238 5.52 17.41 -3.59
CA ASP A 238 5.63 17.46 -5.04
C ASP A 238 7.06 17.09 -5.47
N VAL A 239 8.06 17.52 -4.70
CA VAL A 239 9.47 17.13 -4.88
C VAL A 239 9.64 15.62 -4.67
N LEU A 240 9.05 15.07 -3.59
CA LEU A 240 9.09 13.66 -3.27
C LEU A 240 8.46 12.81 -4.38
N LEU A 241 7.30 13.21 -4.89
CA LEU A 241 6.61 12.54 -6.00
C LEU A 241 7.40 12.56 -7.30
N ARG A 242 8.03 13.70 -7.63
CA ARG A 242 8.89 13.79 -8.82
C ARG A 242 10.12 12.90 -8.67
N MET A 243 10.71 12.86 -7.47
CA MET A 243 11.84 11.99 -7.16
C MET A 243 11.47 10.52 -7.28
N THR A 244 10.36 10.07 -6.67
CA THR A 244 9.93 8.67 -6.76
C THR A 244 9.65 8.23 -8.19
N LYS A 245 9.05 9.11 -9.01
CA LYS A 245 8.85 8.88 -10.45
C LYS A 245 10.18 8.76 -11.20
N SER A 246 11.17 9.61 -10.89
CA SER A 246 12.49 9.59 -11.56
C SER A 246 13.28 8.30 -11.30
N ILE A 247 13.07 7.68 -10.13
CA ILE A 247 13.70 6.42 -9.75
C ILE A 247 13.13 5.24 -10.57
N GLY A 248 11.93 5.38 -11.14
CA GLY A 248 11.30 4.37 -12.00
C GLY A 248 10.65 3.21 -11.25
N TYR A 249 10.48 3.33 -9.93
CA TYR A 249 9.79 2.34 -9.11
C TYR A 249 8.45 2.88 -8.62
N ARG A 250 7.45 2.00 -8.53
CA ARG A 250 6.20 2.29 -7.83
C ARG A 250 6.49 2.26 -6.33
N MET A 251 6.55 3.44 -5.72
CA MET A 251 6.85 3.60 -4.31
C MET A 251 5.72 4.31 -3.61
N GLN A 252 5.43 3.85 -2.39
CA GLN A 252 4.68 4.59 -1.41
C GLN A 252 5.61 5.12 -0.32
N TRP A 253 5.16 6.13 0.42
CA TRP A 253 5.80 6.56 1.65
C TRP A 253 4.84 6.49 2.83
N LEU A 254 5.41 6.17 3.99
CA LEU A 254 4.76 6.31 5.28
C LEU A 254 5.54 7.38 6.04
N GLU A 255 4.92 8.54 6.20
CA GLU A 255 5.46 9.62 7.03
C GLU A 255 4.94 9.44 8.45
N ARG A 256 5.87 9.26 9.39
CA ARG A 256 5.59 8.92 10.78
C ARG A 256 6.21 9.94 11.71
N SER A 257 5.42 10.39 12.68
CA SER A 257 5.93 11.10 13.85
C SER A 257 6.24 10.09 14.95
N ASP A 258 7.48 10.04 15.42
CA ASP A 258 7.87 9.30 16.60
C ASP A 258 7.63 10.16 17.85
N PRO A 259 6.62 9.82 18.68
CA PRO A 259 6.31 10.59 19.87
C PRO A 259 7.35 10.41 21.00
N THR A 260 8.29 9.47 20.88
CA THR A 260 9.31 9.21 21.90
C THR A 260 10.41 10.27 21.88
N ASP A 261 10.88 10.61 20.69
CA ASP A 261 12.03 11.51 20.50
C ASP A 261 11.70 12.73 19.62
N GLY A 262 10.47 12.82 19.12
CA GLY A 262 10.00 13.92 18.27
C GLY A 262 10.58 13.88 16.86
N VAL A 263 11.13 12.75 16.43
CA VAL A 263 11.65 12.57 15.08
C VAL A 263 10.51 12.31 14.10
N TRP A 264 10.59 12.94 12.93
CA TRP A 264 9.73 12.67 11.80
C TRP A 264 10.48 11.76 10.82
N MET A 265 9.89 10.64 10.46
CA MET A 265 10.48 9.65 9.56
C MET A 265 9.63 9.55 8.29
N ILE A 266 10.23 9.81 7.14
CA ILE A 266 9.60 9.51 5.84
C ILE A 266 10.19 8.18 5.36
N ASN A 267 9.44 7.11 5.56
CA ASN A 267 9.85 5.76 5.21
C ASN A 267 9.35 5.41 3.81
N MET A 268 10.29 5.27 2.88
CA MET A 268 10.01 4.84 1.52
C MET A 268 9.85 3.32 1.45
N GLN A 269 8.78 2.87 0.81
CA GLN A 269 8.47 1.47 0.57
C GLN A 269 8.19 1.27 -0.91
N TYR A 270 8.85 0.30 -1.54
CA TYR A 270 8.46 -0.12 -2.87
C TYR A 270 7.20 -0.97 -2.75
N LEU A 271 6.23 -0.74 -3.64
CA LEU A 271 5.21 -1.73 -3.91
C LEU A 271 5.94 -2.87 -4.62
N THR A 272 5.75 -4.11 -4.16
CA THR A 272 6.43 -5.27 -4.71
C THR A 272 6.49 -5.19 -6.23
N ARG A 273 7.68 -5.44 -6.79
CA ARG A 273 7.85 -5.58 -8.22
C ARG A 273 6.76 -6.53 -8.71
N GLU A 274 5.77 -6.02 -9.45
CA GLU A 274 5.54 -6.64 -10.73
C GLU A 274 6.91 -6.59 -11.40
N VAL A 275 7.70 -7.65 -11.22
CA VAL A 275 8.58 -8.07 -12.29
C VAL A 275 7.55 -8.33 -13.36
N GLU A 276 7.31 -7.33 -14.22
CA GLU A 276 6.57 -7.52 -15.45
C GLU A 276 7.06 -8.86 -15.95
N ARG A 277 6.17 -9.87 -15.97
CA ARG A 277 6.46 -11.20 -16.48
C ARG A 277 6.67 -11.17 -18.00
N CYS A 278 7.12 -10.04 -18.53
CA CYS A 278 7.54 -9.79 -19.89
C CYS A 278 9.06 -9.61 -19.89
N GLY A 279 9.76 -10.74 -19.81
CA GLY A 279 10.93 -10.96 -20.65
C GLY A 279 12.15 -10.04 -20.52
N ILE A 280 12.43 -9.41 -19.39
CA ILE A 280 13.80 -8.88 -19.18
C ILE A 280 14.71 -10.09 -18.97
N PRO A 281 15.66 -10.39 -19.89
CA PRO A 281 16.58 -11.49 -19.68
C PRO A 281 17.50 -11.12 -18.51
N THR A 282 17.52 -11.96 -17.49
CA THR A 282 18.35 -11.84 -16.29
C THR A 282 19.87 -11.91 -16.58
N ARG A 283 20.28 -11.88 -17.85
CA ARG A 283 21.65 -12.18 -18.29
C ARG A 283 22.61 -10.99 -18.36
N GLU A 284 22.18 -9.75 -18.13
CA GLU A 284 23.07 -8.59 -18.27
C GLU A 284 23.34 -7.76 -17.01
N ILE A 285 22.92 -8.22 -15.82
CA ILE A 285 23.24 -7.54 -14.54
C ILE A 285 24.51 -8.10 -13.86
N LEU A 286 25.15 -9.14 -14.41
CA LEU A 286 26.32 -9.78 -13.78
C LEU A 286 27.56 -9.82 -14.69
N ARG A 287 28.11 -8.65 -15.02
CA ARG A 287 29.54 -8.50 -15.32
C ARG A 287 30.05 -7.16 -14.81
N TRP A 288 30.37 -7.10 -13.52
CA TRP A 288 31.20 -6.04 -12.95
C TRP A 288 32.63 -6.58 -12.76
N PRO A 289 33.67 -5.97 -13.34
CA PRO A 289 35.05 -6.35 -13.07
C PRO A 289 35.43 -5.95 -11.63
N GLY A 290 35.76 -6.93 -10.79
CA GLY A 290 36.34 -6.69 -9.45
C GLY A 290 35.68 -7.40 -8.26
N VAL A 291 34.60 -8.17 -8.44
CA VAL A 291 33.92 -8.88 -7.34
C VAL A 291 34.39 -10.35 -7.26
N PRO A 292 34.88 -10.85 -6.10
CA PRO A 292 35.23 -12.26 -5.92
C PRO A 292 34.01 -13.17 -6.10
N GLN A 293 34.15 -14.21 -6.93
CA GLN A 293 33.07 -15.17 -7.22
C GLN A 293 32.75 -16.02 -5.99
N PHE A 294 31.52 -15.91 -5.48
CA PHE A 294 30.96 -16.93 -4.59
C PHE A 294 30.63 -18.20 -5.38
N ARG A 295 30.80 -19.37 -4.74
CA ARG A 295 30.56 -20.70 -5.33
C ARG A 295 29.19 -20.77 -6.01
N GLN A 296 29.21 -21.24 -7.26
CA GLN A 296 28.03 -21.46 -8.10
C GLN A 296 27.06 -22.43 -7.41
N VAL A 297 25.82 -21.98 -7.21
CA VAL A 297 24.67 -22.85 -6.97
C VAL A 297 24.27 -23.44 -8.33
N PRO A 298 24.00 -24.75 -8.46
CA PRO A 298 23.60 -25.34 -9.74
C PRO A 298 22.32 -24.69 -10.27
N GLU A 299 22.34 -24.34 -11.56
CA GLU A 299 21.20 -23.68 -12.22
C GLU A 299 19.97 -24.60 -12.27
N PRO A 300 18.76 -24.07 -12.03
CA PRO A 300 17.54 -24.81 -12.29
C PRO A 300 17.34 -25.05 -13.80
N PRO A 301 16.62 -26.11 -14.21
CA PRO A 301 16.42 -26.43 -15.61
C PRO A 301 15.66 -25.33 -16.38
N PRO A 302 15.93 -25.17 -17.69
CA PRO A 302 15.33 -24.12 -18.51
C PRO A 302 13.80 -24.28 -18.59
N ARG A 303 13.08 -23.16 -18.42
CA ARG A 303 11.62 -23.11 -18.52
C ARG A 303 11.16 -22.88 -19.96
N ARG A 304 9.94 -23.36 -20.27
CA ARG A 304 9.31 -23.20 -21.59
C ARG A 304 8.96 -21.73 -21.88
N PRO A 305 9.07 -21.27 -23.15
CA PRO A 305 8.74 -19.91 -23.55
C PRO A 305 7.23 -19.61 -23.40
N CYS A 306 6.90 -18.34 -23.13
CA CYS A 306 5.52 -17.85 -23.09
C CYS A 306 4.86 -17.99 -24.47
N PRO A 307 3.55 -18.31 -24.53
CA PRO A 307 2.80 -18.26 -25.78
C PRO A 307 2.67 -16.81 -26.27
N PRO A 308 2.67 -16.57 -27.59
CA PRO A 308 2.45 -15.23 -28.15
C PRO A 308 1.03 -14.75 -27.83
N GLU A 309 0.91 -13.45 -27.52
CA GLU A 309 -0.38 -12.76 -27.38
C GLU A 309 -1.17 -12.89 -28.70
N ARG A 310 -2.46 -13.20 -28.58
CA ARG A 310 -3.40 -13.29 -29.71
C ARG A 310 -4.22 -12.02 -29.83
#